data_AF-F1LDM1-F1
#
_entry.id   AF-F1LDM1-F1
#
_cell.length_a   1.000
_cell.length_b   1.000
_cell.length_c   1.000
_cell.angle_alpha   90.00
_cell.angle_beta   90.00
_cell.angle_gamma   90.00
#
_symmetry.space_group_name_H-M   'P 1'
#
loop_
_entity.id
_entity.type
_entity.pdbx_description
1 polymer ?
#
loop_
_entity_poly.entity_id
_entity_poly.type
_entity_poly.pdbx_seq_one_letter_code
_entity_poly.pdbx_strand_id
1 'polypeptide(L)'
;MARDKVMLHKYITEHAFVKMWPDVENGSVVWEMVEQKEPSRVVAIRCSDSPYKSGNDIAQLTVRMHTVQKLAIYDKFGRLILGSEVEPKAVVEYVVFENHIASLDGAWRLHDKVYPRWIQPKQPARITGALEDLSEASRPSMTQSLPLRAEILDRERRERKRLGKEDEEER
;
A
#
# COMPACT_ATOMS: atom_id res chain seq x y z
N MET A 1 -8.38 -15.66 -12.83
CA MET A 1 -7.38 -15.94 -11.78
C MET A 1 -8.01 -15.67 -10.42
N ALA A 2 -7.89 -16.58 -9.46
CA ALA A 2 -8.56 -16.46 -8.16
C ALA A 2 -7.89 -15.36 -7.32
N ARG A 3 -8.61 -14.27 -7.03
CA ARG A 3 -8.20 -13.24 -6.08
C ARG A 3 -8.38 -13.74 -4.64
N ASP A 4 -7.60 -14.74 -4.25
CA ASP A 4 -7.66 -15.33 -2.92
C ASP A 4 -6.92 -14.45 -1.89
N LYS A 5 -7.69 -13.67 -1.12
CA LYS A 5 -7.16 -12.81 -0.05
C LYS A 5 -6.50 -13.61 1.06
N VAL A 6 -7.06 -14.77 1.41
CA VAL A 6 -6.59 -15.59 2.53
C VAL A 6 -5.22 -16.16 2.21
N MET A 7 -5.04 -16.63 0.98
CA MET A 7 -3.73 -17.09 0.50
C MET A 7 -2.73 -15.94 0.42
N LEU A 8 -3.15 -14.75 -0.02
CA LEU A 8 -2.27 -13.59 -0.14
C LEU A 8 -1.68 -13.15 1.22
N HIS A 9 -2.51 -13.11 2.28
CA HIS A 9 -2.07 -12.75 3.64
C HIS A 9 -0.98 -13.69 4.22
N LYS A 10 -0.79 -14.89 3.65
CA LYS A 10 0.30 -15.79 4.05
C LYS A 10 1.65 -15.34 3.52
N TYR A 11 1.69 -14.67 2.37
CA TYR A 11 2.93 -14.30 1.68
C TYR A 11 3.31 -12.83 1.85
N ILE A 12 2.36 -11.97 2.21
CA ILE A 12 2.59 -10.53 2.36
C ILE A 12 2.19 -10.07 3.77
N THR A 13 2.85 -9.03 4.26
CA THR A 13 2.49 -8.42 5.54
C THR A 13 1.24 -7.55 5.40
N GLU A 14 0.67 -7.21 6.53
CA GLU A 14 -0.51 -6.35 6.66
C GLU A 14 -0.22 -4.95 6.06
N HIS A 15 1.00 -4.46 6.24
CA HIS A 15 1.48 -3.20 5.65
C HIS A 15 1.54 -3.25 4.12
N ALA A 16 2.11 -4.33 3.56
CA ALA A 16 2.17 -4.53 2.11
C ALA A 16 0.76 -4.66 1.50
N PHE A 17 -0.13 -5.38 2.18
CA PHE A 17 -1.50 -5.58 1.72
C PHE A 17 -2.26 -4.26 1.55
N VAL A 18 -2.17 -3.36 2.53
CA VAL A 18 -2.84 -2.04 2.48
C VAL A 18 -2.36 -1.20 1.30
N LYS A 19 -1.08 -1.30 0.94
CA LYS A 19 -0.51 -0.57 -0.20
C LYS A 19 -0.88 -1.18 -1.55
N MET A 20 -0.89 -2.51 -1.65
CA MET A 20 -1.05 -3.21 -2.94
C MET A 20 -2.51 -3.47 -3.32
N TRP A 21 -3.38 -3.76 -2.33
CA TRP A 21 -4.74 -4.21 -2.59
C TRP A 21 -5.62 -3.17 -3.34
N PRO A 22 -5.59 -1.87 -3.00
CA PRO A 22 -6.44 -0.88 -3.67
C PRO A 22 -6.22 -0.82 -5.19
N ASP A 23 -4.98 -1.02 -5.65
CA ASP A 23 -4.63 -1.01 -7.07
C ASP A 23 -5.20 -2.21 -7.84
N VAL A 24 -5.49 -3.31 -7.15
CA VAL A 24 -5.93 -4.60 -7.75
C VAL A 24 -7.41 -4.89 -7.48
N GLU A 25 -8.04 -4.14 -6.56
CA GLU A 25 -9.41 -4.40 -6.11
C GLU A 25 -10.44 -4.27 -7.26
N ASN A 26 -10.35 -3.19 -8.02
CA ASN A 26 -11.34 -2.84 -9.04
C ASN A 26 -10.94 -3.22 -10.48
N GLY A 27 -9.70 -3.70 -10.69
CA GLY A 27 -9.13 -3.97 -12.00
C GLY A 27 -8.49 -5.34 -12.09
N SER A 28 -8.30 -5.87 -13.30
CA SER A 28 -7.66 -7.18 -13.49
C SER A 28 -6.17 -7.01 -13.77
N VAL A 29 -5.34 -7.80 -13.11
CA VAL A 29 -3.89 -7.80 -13.32
C VAL A 29 -3.48 -9.13 -13.91
N VAL A 30 -2.75 -9.06 -15.03
CA VAL A 30 -2.09 -10.21 -15.64
C VAL A 30 -0.59 -9.98 -15.48
N TRP A 31 0.06 -10.86 -14.72
CA TRP A 31 1.48 -10.80 -14.46
C TRP A 31 2.09 -12.18 -14.70
N GLU A 32 3.24 -12.19 -15.38
CA GLU A 32 4.01 -13.40 -15.67
C GLU A 32 5.50 -13.09 -15.45
N MET A 33 6.17 -13.93 -14.67
CA MET A 33 7.63 -13.94 -14.59
C MET A 33 8.17 -14.82 -15.72
N VAL A 34 8.89 -14.22 -16.67
CA VAL A 34 9.39 -14.91 -17.86
C VAL A 34 10.73 -15.58 -17.56
N GLU A 35 11.69 -14.80 -17.10
CA GLU A 35 13.04 -15.29 -16.79
C GLU A 35 13.66 -14.52 -15.64
N GLN A 36 14.59 -15.18 -14.96
CA GLN A 36 15.45 -14.56 -13.98
C GLN A 36 16.81 -14.26 -14.63
N LYS A 37 17.08 -12.97 -14.87
CA LYS A 37 18.27 -12.53 -15.59
C LYS A 37 19.53 -12.60 -14.74
N GLU A 38 19.42 -12.27 -13.45
CA GLU A 38 20.50 -12.47 -12.47
C GLU A 38 19.96 -13.16 -11.22
N PRO A 39 20.79 -13.97 -10.53
CA PRO A 39 20.42 -14.54 -9.24
C PRO A 39 20.13 -13.42 -8.23
N SER A 40 19.05 -13.58 -7.47
CA SER A 40 18.66 -12.63 -6.43
C SER A 40 19.73 -12.55 -5.35
N ARG A 41 20.10 -11.33 -4.93
CA ARG A 41 21.16 -11.10 -3.95
C ARG A 41 20.64 -10.34 -2.75
N VAL A 42 21.01 -10.76 -1.56
CA VAL A 42 20.75 -10.00 -0.32
C VAL A 42 21.66 -8.79 -0.31
N VAL A 43 21.07 -7.60 -0.17
CA VAL A 43 21.78 -6.32 -0.13
C VAL A 43 22.04 -5.89 1.31
N ALA A 44 21.03 -6.02 2.16
CA ALA A 44 21.11 -5.60 3.55
C ALA A 44 20.20 -6.47 4.42
N ILE A 45 20.66 -6.67 5.65
CA ILE A 45 19.93 -7.35 6.72
C ILE A 45 19.87 -6.38 7.88
N ARG A 46 18.67 -6.16 8.42
CA ARG A 46 18.45 -5.32 9.60
C ARG A 46 17.60 -6.10 10.58
N CYS A 47 17.95 -6.04 11.86
CA CYS A 47 17.14 -6.58 12.93
C CYS A 47 16.91 -5.46 13.94
N SER A 48 15.67 -5.35 14.41
CA SER A 48 15.29 -4.35 15.41
C SER A 48 14.20 -4.90 16.30
N ASP A 49 14.32 -4.61 17.59
CA ASP A 49 13.24 -4.82 18.56
C ASP A 49 12.20 -3.70 18.41
N SER A 50 10.97 -4.09 18.11
CA SER A 50 9.86 -3.17 17.86
C SER A 50 8.58 -3.68 18.52
N PRO A 51 8.05 -2.99 19.55
CA PRO A 51 8.53 -1.76 20.18
C PRO A 51 9.87 -1.89 20.93
N TYR A 52 10.56 -0.77 21.19
CA TYR A 52 11.86 -0.79 21.85
C TYR A 52 11.79 -1.45 23.24
N LYS A 53 12.68 -2.44 23.49
CA LYS A 53 12.75 -3.26 24.70
C LYS A 53 11.50 -4.10 24.97
N SER A 54 10.79 -4.51 23.92
CA SER A 54 9.64 -5.42 24.05
C SER A 54 10.04 -6.88 23.97
N GLY A 55 11.21 -7.18 23.39
CA GLY A 55 11.61 -8.54 23.06
C GLY A 55 10.96 -9.06 21.76
N ASN A 56 10.26 -8.19 21.01
CA ASN A 56 9.71 -8.49 19.70
C ASN A 56 10.74 -8.15 18.64
N ASP A 57 11.70 -9.05 18.48
CA ASP A 57 12.70 -8.92 17.43
C ASP A 57 12.07 -9.18 16.06
N ILE A 58 12.20 -8.19 15.19
CA ILE A 58 11.77 -8.24 13.78
C ILE A 58 13.01 -8.13 12.91
N ALA A 59 13.13 -9.04 11.95
CA ALA A 59 14.20 -9.05 10.95
C ALA A 59 13.66 -8.63 9.58
N GLN A 60 14.38 -7.73 8.93
CA GLN A 60 14.10 -7.25 7.58
C GLN A 60 15.28 -7.57 6.64
N LEU A 61 14.95 -8.14 5.48
CA LEU A 61 15.89 -8.48 4.42
C LEU A 61 15.58 -7.65 3.19
N THR A 62 16.54 -6.87 2.73
CA THR A 62 16.45 -6.21 1.42
C THR A 62 17.15 -7.08 0.37
N VAL A 63 16.40 -7.53 -0.62
CA VAL A 63 16.87 -8.41 -1.70
C VAL A 63 16.79 -7.66 -3.03
N ARG A 64 17.90 -7.64 -3.77
CA ARG A 64 17.93 -7.17 -5.15
C ARG A 64 17.52 -8.30 -6.07
N MET A 65 16.46 -8.09 -6.85
CA MET A 65 15.96 -9.01 -7.86
C MET A 65 16.11 -8.37 -9.24
N HIS A 66 16.65 -9.11 -10.20
CA HIS A 66 16.73 -8.68 -11.60
C HIS A 66 16.06 -9.74 -12.47
N THR A 67 14.83 -9.44 -12.88
CA THR A 67 13.94 -10.40 -13.55
C THR A 67 13.36 -9.76 -14.81
N VAL A 68 12.89 -10.60 -15.72
CA VAL A 68 12.13 -10.18 -16.88
C VAL A 68 10.68 -10.60 -16.65
N GLN A 69 9.79 -9.63 -16.73
CA GLN A 69 8.38 -9.79 -16.38
C GLN A 69 7.49 -9.21 -17.49
N LYS A 70 6.29 -9.77 -17.63
CA LYS A 70 5.20 -9.18 -18.40
C LYS A 70 4.14 -8.70 -17.42
N LEU A 71 3.57 -7.53 -17.70
CA LEU A 71 2.55 -6.92 -16.86
C LEU A 71 1.52 -6.21 -17.75
N ALA A 72 0.25 -6.56 -17.54
CA ALA A 72 -0.88 -5.86 -18.11
C ALA A 72 -1.92 -5.59 -17.02
N ILE A 73 -2.35 -4.33 -16.92
CA ILE A 73 -3.38 -3.89 -15.97
C ILE A 73 -4.60 -3.45 -16.75
N TYR A 74 -5.74 -4.02 -16.39
CA TYR A 74 -7.03 -3.78 -16.99
C TYR A 74 -7.98 -3.07 -16.02
N ASP A 75 -8.78 -2.16 -16.57
CA ASP A 75 -9.89 -1.52 -15.89
C ASP A 75 -11.00 -2.54 -15.56
N LYS A 76 -11.99 -2.12 -14.76
CA LYS A 76 -13.20 -2.89 -14.43
C LYS A 76 -13.99 -3.31 -15.68
N PHE A 77 -13.86 -2.56 -16.76
CA PHE A 77 -14.48 -2.83 -18.06
C PHE A 77 -13.56 -3.61 -19.02
N GLY A 78 -12.40 -4.10 -18.57
CA GLY A 78 -11.47 -4.89 -19.40
C GLY A 78 -10.63 -4.07 -20.39
N ARG A 79 -10.59 -2.74 -20.25
CA ARG A 79 -9.73 -1.86 -21.07
C ARG A 79 -8.32 -1.83 -20.51
N LEU A 80 -7.31 -1.94 -21.37
CA LEU A 80 -5.90 -1.90 -20.97
C LEU A 80 -5.48 -0.50 -20.51
N ILE A 81 -5.07 -0.36 -19.25
CA ILE A 81 -4.61 0.89 -18.63
C ILE A 81 -3.09 1.05 -18.78
N LEU A 82 -2.35 0.01 -18.41
CA LEU A 82 -0.89 0.04 -18.31
C LEU A 82 -0.27 -1.28 -18.80
N GLY A 83 0.86 -1.17 -19.49
CA GLY A 83 1.68 -2.32 -19.87
C GLY A 83 1.24 -3.01 -21.17
N SER A 84 1.61 -4.29 -21.26
CA SER A 84 1.38 -5.18 -22.40
C SER A 84 1.52 -6.63 -21.94
N GLU A 85 0.66 -7.53 -22.43
CA GLU A 85 0.76 -8.97 -22.15
C GLU A 85 1.87 -9.65 -22.95
N VAL A 86 2.21 -9.08 -24.12
CA VAL A 86 3.11 -9.73 -25.07
C VAL A 86 4.56 -9.32 -24.80
N GLU A 87 4.79 -8.04 -24.48
CA GLU A 87 6.14 -7.47 -24.40
C GLU A 87 6.75 -7.70 -23.00
N PRO A 88 7.79 -8.55 -22.89
CA PRO A 88 8.52 -8.70 -21.65
C PRO A 88 9.44 -7.51 -21.38
N LYS A 89 9.61 -7.13 -20.12
CA LYS A 89 10.49 -6.04 -19.70
C LYS A 89 11.41 -6.48 -18.57
N ALA A 90 12.68 -6.10 -18.67
CA ALA A 90 13.64 -6.29 -17.59
C ALA A 90 13.37 -5.27 -16.47
N VAL A 91 13.26 -5.76 -15.24
CA VAL A 91 12.99 -4.96 -14.05
C VAL A 91 14.02 -5.29 -12.97
N VAL A 92 14.61 -4.24 -12.39
CA VAL A 92 15.49 -4.32 -11.22
C VAL A 92 14.72 -3.78 -10.02
N GLU A 93 14.52 -4.61 -9.01
CA GLU A 93 13.70 -4.31 -7.85
C GLU A 93 14.47 -4.60 -6.56
N TYR A 94 14.26 -3.76 -5.54
CA TYR A 94 14.79 -3.97 -4.20
C TYR A 94 13.61 -4.27 -3.28
N VAL A 95 13.39 -5.55 -3.07
CA VAL A 95 12.23 -6.07 -2.33
C VAL A 95 12.63 -6.26 -0.86
N VAL A 96 11.77 -5.82 0.05
CA VAL A 96 11.97 -5.97 1.49
C VAL A 96 11.06 -7.09 1.99
N PHE A 97 11.68 -8.12 2.55
CA PHE A 97 10.99 -9.16 3.30
C PHE A 97 11.12 -8.87 4.79
N GLU A 98 10.10 -9.26 5.54
CA GLU A 98 10.06 -9.12 7.00
C GLU A 98 9.69 -10.46 7.62
N ASN A 99 10.29 -10.75 8.77
CA ASN A 99 9.92 -11.87 9.62
C ASN A 99 9.95 -11.43 11.09
N HIS A 100 8.92 -11.81 11.84
CA HIS A 100 8.90 -11.67 13.29
C HIS A 100 9.65 -12.85 13.93
N ILE A 101 10.97 -12.69 14.09
CA ILE A 101 11.88 -13.75 14.52
C ILE A 101 11.73 -14.14 16.00
N ALA A 102 11.14 -13.27 16.81
CA ALA A 102 10.80 -13.61 18.20
C ALA A 102 9.62 -14.61 18.31
N SER A 103 8.83 -14.77 17.24
CA SER A 103 7.76 -15.77 17.18
C SER A 103 8.26 -17.08 16.57
N LEU A 104 7.83 -18.21 17.15
CA LEU A 104 8.11 -19.55 16.62
C LEU A 104 7.47 -19.79 15.25
N ASP A 105 6.32 -19.15 15.00
CA ASP A 105 5.57 -19.25 13.74
C ASP A 105 5.95 -18.15 12.75
N GLY A 106 7.06 -17.44 13.00
CA GLY A 106 7.57 -16.37 12.16
C GLY A 106 7.89 -16.85 10.73
N ALA A 107 7.21 -16.29 9.74
CA ALA A 107 7.45 -16.56 8.33
C ALA A 107 7.97 -15.31 7.60
N TRP A 108 8.82 -15.53 6.60
CA TRP A 108 9.27 -14.47 5.70
C TRP A 108 8.12 -14.04 4.78
N ARG A 109 7.68 -12.80 4.94
CA ARG A 109 6.59 -12.20 4.16
C ARG A 109 7.09 -10.94 3.46
N LEU A 110 6.55 -10.65 2.28
CA LEU A 110 6.81 -9.41 1.57
C LEU A 110 6.28 -8.22 2.37
N HIS A 111 7.13 -7.25 2.67
CA HIS A 111 6.78 -6.10 3.50
C HIS A 111 6.73 -4.79 2.70
N ASP A 112 7.77 -4.48 1.93
CA ASP A 112 7.80 -3.24 1.15
C ASP A 112 8.77 -3.34 -0.04
N LYS A 113 8.86 -2.26 -0.81
CA LYS A 113 9.79 -2.13 -1.93
C LYS A 113 10.53 -0.81 -1.86
N VAL A 114 11.85 -0.86 -1.99
CA VAL A 114 12.71 0.32 -2.00
C VAL A 114 12.82 0.88 -3.41
N TYR A 115 12.65 2.20 -3.54
CA TYR A 115 12.81 2.96 -4.78
C TYR A 115 14.04 3.88 -4.72
N PRO A 116 15.20 3.43 -5.22
CA PRO A 116 16.35 4.30 -5.37
C PRO A 116 16.06 5.52 -6.26
N ARG A 117 16.63 6.68 -5.91
CA ARG A 117 16.39 7.95 -6.60
C ARG A 117 16.86 7.97 -8.06
N TRP A 118 17.83 7.12 -8.42
CA TRP A 118 18.40 7.02 -9.76
C TRP A 118 17.65 6.06 -10.69
N ILE A 119 16.58 5.40 -10.22
CA ILE A 119 15.77 4.54 -11.07
C ILE A 119 14.98 5.40 -12.06
N GLN A 120 14.97 4.97 -13.32
CA GLN A 120 14.18 5.62 -14.36
C GLN A 120 12.68 5.51 -14.06
N PRO A 121 11.89 6.56 -14.38
CA PRO A 121 10.46 6.51 -14.19
C PRO A 121 9.85 5.35 -14.97
N LYS A 122 8.80 4.74 -14.41
CA LYS A 122 8.07 3.66 -15.05
C LYS A 122 7.36 4.17 -16.31
N GLN A 123 6.98 3.23 -17.18
CA GLN A 123 6.17 3.55 -18.35
C GLN A 123 4.90 4.31 -17.94
N PRO A 124 4.53 5.40 -18.62
CA PRO A 124 3.30 6.10 -18.35
C PRO A 124 2.07 5.26 -18.70
N ALA A 125 0.95 5.55 -18.05
CA ALA A 125 -0.34 4.99 -18.41
C ALA A 125 -0.76 5.45 -19.81
N ARG A 126 -1.62 4.69 -20.49
CA ARG A 126 -2.16 5.05 -21.80
C ARG A 126 -3.23 6.16 -21.74
N ILE A 127 -3.68 6.50 -20.54
CA ILE A 127 -4.78 7.44 -20.29
C ILE A 127 -4.18 8.81 -19.94
N THR A 128 -4.75 9.87 -20.50
CA THR A 128 -4.43 11.26 -20.15
C THR A 128 -5.30 11.73 -18.99
N GLY A 129 -4.70 12.22 -17.91
CA GLY A 129 -5.40 12.89 -16.82
C GLY A 129 -5.27 14.41 -16.98
N ALA A 130 -6.36 15.14 -16.81
CA ALA A 130 -6.29 16.58 -16.60
C ALA A 130 -5.92 16.81 -15.13
N LEU A 131 -4.84 17.53 -14.88
CA LEU A 131 -4.59 18.11 -13.57
C LEU A 131 -5.51 19.32 -13.48
N GLU A 132 -6.48 19.28 -12.57
CA GLU A 132 -7.15 20.51 -12.18
C GLU A 132 -6.08 21.37 -11.50
N ASP A 133 -5.73 22.49 -12.14
CA ASP A 133 -5.02 23.56 -11.47
C ASP A 133 -5.92 24.01 -10.33
N LEU A 134 -5.67 23.47 -9.13
CA LEU A 134 -6.11 24.07 -7.88
C LEU A 134 -5.41 25.44 -7.81
N SER A 135 -5.90 26.38 -8.60
CA SER A 135 -5.43 27.75 -8.62
C SER A 135 -5.39 28.24 -7.18
N GLU A 136 -4.39 29.03 -6.83
CA GLU A 136 -4.26 29.63 -5.50
C GLU A 136 -5.55 30.36 -5.06
N ALA A 137 -6.42 30.73 -6.01
CA ALA A 137 -7.75 31.26 -5.77
C ALA A 137 -8.70 30.33 -4.99
N SER A 138 -8.52 29.00 -5.04
CA SER A 138 -9.32 28.04 -4.26
C SER A 138 -8.81 27.84 -2.84
N ARG A 139 -7.56 28.24 -2.54
CA ARG A 139 -7.03 28.15 -1.18
C ARG A 139 -7.51 29.39 -0.41
N PRO A 140 -8.23 29.23 0.71
CA PRO A 140 -8.58 30.40 1.51
C PRO A 140 -7.28 31.08 1.95
N SER A 141 -7.18 32.39 1.72
CA SER A 141 -5.99 33.20 2.06
C SER A 141 -5.69 33.21 3.56
N MET A 142 -6.68 32.85 4.38
CA MET A 142 -6.59 32.78 5.82
C MET A 142 -6.81 31.34 6.30
N THR A 143 -6.11 30.97 7.37
CA THR A 143 -6.35 29.69 8.06
C THR A 143 -7.78 29.70 8.59
N GLN A 144 -8.64 28.85 8.05
CA GLN A 144 -9.94 28.60 8.65
C GLN A 144 -9.70 27.85 9.96
N SER A 145 -10.11 28.42 11.09
CA SER A 145 -10.10 27.70 12.36
C SER A 145 -11.11 26.56 12.25
N LEU A 146 -10.62 25.34 12.09
CA LEU A 146 -11.46 24.17 12.27
C LEU A 146 -11.99 24.21 13.72
N PRO A 147 -13.29 24.05 13.94
CA PRO A 147 -13.84 24.05 15.29
C PRO A 147 -13.14 22.98 16.12
N LEU A 148 -12.80 23.30 17.37
CA LEU A 148 -12.16 22.34 18.24
C LEU A 148 -13.08 21.12 18.35
N ARG A 149 -12.52 19.91 18.25
CA ARG A 149 -13.32 18.68 18.36
C ARG A 149 -14.20 18.64 19.63
N ALA A 150 -13.73 19.29 20.71
CA ALA A 150 -14.49 19.51 21.93
C ALA A 150 -15.76 20.36 21.73
N GLU A 151 -15.71 21.45 20.96
CA GLU A 151 -16.88 22.29 20.67
C GLU A 151 -17.89 21.57 19.78
N ILE A 152 -17.42 20.74 18.85
CA ILE A 152 -18.29 19.90 18.01
C ILE A 152 -19.07 18.92 18.88
N LEU A 153 -18.35 18.19 19.77
CA LEU A 153 -18.95 17.24 20.70
C LEU A 153 -19.93 17.90 21.68
N ASP A 154 -19.61 19.09 22.18
CA ASP A 154 -20.51 19.84 23.05
C ASP A 154 -21.78 20.31 22.33
N ARG A 155 -21.67 20.68 21.05
CA ARG A 155 -22.83 21.03 20.22
C ARG A 155 -23.72 19.81 19.97
N GLU A 156 -23.13 18.67 19.61
CA GLU A 156 -23.86 17.40 19.44
C GLU A 156 -24.54 16.95 20.74
N ARG A 157 -23.87 17.09 21.89
CA ARG A 157 -24.45 16.76 23.19
C ARG A 157 -25.62 17.67 23.54
N ARG A 158 -25.53 18.97 23.25
CA ARG A 158 -26.64 19.92 23.43
C ARG A 158 -27.81 19.62 22.50
N GLU A 159 -27.56 19.19 21.27
CA GLU A 159 -28.62 18.76 20.35
C GLU A 159 -29.27 17.45 20.80
N ARG A 160 -28.51 16.44 21.24
CA ARG A 160 -29.08 15.19 21.80
C ARG A 160 -29.98 15.46 23.01
N LYS A 161 -29.57 16.38 23.89
CA LYS A 161 -30.39 16.85 25.02
C LYS A 161 -31.67 17.56 24.58
N ARG A 162 -31.60 18.42 23.57
CA ARG A 162 -32.78 19.07 22.97
C ARG A 162 -33.74 18.08 22.33
N LEU A 163 -33.22 16.99 21.78
CA LEU A 163 -34.01 15.93 21.14
C LEU A 163 -34.61 14.91 22.13
N GLY A 164 -34.38 15.06 23.45
CA GLY A 164 -34.98 14.22 24.49
C GLY A 164 -34.55 12.74 24.46
N LYS A 165 -33.36 12.42 23.93
CA LYS A 165 -32.85 11.05 23.82
C LYS A 165 -31.89 10.66 24.96
N GLU A 166 -32.17 11.05 26.20
CA GLU A 166 -31.34 10.65 27.35
C GLU A 166 -31.91 9.46 28.14
N ASP A 167 -33.14 8.99 27.88
CA ASP A 167 -33.81 8.00 28.75
C ASP A 167 -33.95 6.56 28.17
N GLU A 168 -33.20 6.17 27.12
CA GLU A 168 -33.28 4.81 26.55
C GLU A 168 -32.03 3.91 26.75
N GLU A 169 -30.95 4.40 27.36
CA GLU A 169 -29.71 3.60 27.54
C GLU A 169 -29.52 3.00 28.96
N GLU A 170 -30.47 3.15 29.88
CA GLU A 170 -30.47 2.44 31.18
C GLU A 170 -31.74 1.58 31.37
N ARG A 171 -31.84 0.47 30.63
CA ARG A 171 -32.62 -0.72 31.03
C ARG A 171 -31.98 -2.00 30.53
#